data_AF-A0A7V9UD47-F1
#
_entry.id   AF-A0A7V9UD47-F1
#
_cell.length_a   1.000
_cell.length_b   1.000
_cell.length_c   1.000
_cell.angle_alpha   90.00
_cell.angle_beta   90.00
_cell.angle_gamma   90.00
#
_symmetry.space_group_name_H-M   'P 1'
#
loop_
_entity.id
_entity.type
_entity.pdbx_description
1 polymer ?
#
loop_
_entity_poly.entity_id
_entity_poly.type
_entity_poly.pdbx_seq_one_letter_code
_entity_poly.pdbx_strand_id
1 'polypeptide(L)'
;MSETPPIAEAAVPKRPSIGGQAVLEGVMMRGPASWSVACRKPDKTIAVECHPLPTLAERRPIFKKPLFRGVAVLVESLKIGIKALMISANTALEEEEEQLSDKQLGTTLAVAMVAFSAIFIAVPVFGTRLVENLANNDLSTNEPILFNIIEGAIRLGMFVGYLLFIGLFKDVRRVFEYHGAEH
;
A
#
# COMPACT_ATOMS: atom_id res chain seq x y z
N MET A 1 -12.50 27.64 6.90
CA MET A 1 -12.14 27.68 5.46
C MET A 1 -10.63 27.88 5.41
N SER A 2 -9.84 26.80 5.32
CA SER A 2 -8.39 26.92 5.12
C SER A 2 -8.16 27.26 3.66
N GLU A 3 -7.64 28.45 3.38
CA GLU A 3 -7.30 28.89 2.03
C GLU A 3 -6.26 27.93 1.43
N THR A 4 -6.64 27.26 0.35
CA THR A 4 -5.73 26.47 -0.47
C THR A 4 -4.63 27.41 -0.99
N PRO A 5 -3.35 27.15 -0.73
CA PRO A 5 -2.29 28.03 -1.20
C PRO A 5 -2.29 28.09 -2.74
N PRO A 6 -1.94 29.23 -3.34
CA PRO A 6 -1.92 29.40 -4.78
C PRO A 6 -0.97 28.38 -5.42
N ILE A 7 -1.48 27.60 -6.37
CA ILE A 7 -0.69 26.64 -7.14
C ILE A 7 0.33 27.45 -7.93
N ALA A 8 1.62 27.29 -7.61
CA ALA A 8 2.68 27.91 -8.40
C ALA A 8 2.53 27.47 -9.86
N GLU A 9 2.45 28.45 -10.77
CA GLU A 9 2.24 28.28 -12.21
C GLU A 9 3.49 27.72 -12.90
N ALA A 10 3.93 26.53 -12.49
CA ALA A 10 4.94 25.76 -13.21
C ALA A 10 4.29 25.23 -14.49
N ALA A 11 4.97 25.39 -15.63
CA ALA A 11 4.48 24.97 -16.95
C ALA A 11 3.99 23.52 -16.92
N VAL A 12 2.67 23.34 -16.91
CA VAL A 12 2.03 22.03 -16.83
C VAL A 12 2.30 21.31 -18.16
N PRO A 13 3.02 20.17 -18.16
CA PRO A 13 3.24 19.43 -19.39
C PRO A 13 1.90 19.00 -20.00
N LYS A 14 1.82 18.97 -21.34
CA LYS A 14 0.59 18.68 -22.11
C LYS A 14 -0.12 17.36 -21.71
N ARG A 15 0.62 16.46 -21.05
CA ARG A 15 0.11 15.26 -20.36
C ARG A 15 0.91 15.08 -19.06
N PRO A 16 0.43 15.60 -17.92
CA PRO A 16 1.12 15.40 -16.66
C PRO A 16 1.05 13.93 -16.23
N SER A 17 2.14 13.43 -15.67
CA SER A 17 2.14 12.14 -14.98
C SER A 17 1.31 12.30 -13.71
N ILE A 18 0.18 11.60 -13.65
CA ILE A 18 -0.66 11.52 -12.45
C ILE A 18 -0.63 10.06 -11.98
N GLY A 19 -0.47 9.89 -10.68
CA GLY A 19 -0.66 8.60 -10.02
C GLY A 19 -1.52 8.78 -8.78
N GLY A 20 -2.09 7.70 -8.28
CA GLY A 20 -2.87 7.73 -7.06
C GLY A 20 -2.51 6.62 -6.09
N GLN A 21 -3.26 6.60 -5.01
CA GLN A 21 -3.30 5.53 -4.03
C GLN A 21 -4.65 5.57 -3.31
N ALA A 22 -5.35 4.45 -3.24
CA ALA A 22 -6.50 4.31 -2.35
C ALA A 22 -6.07 4.45 -0.87
N VAL A 23 -6.86 5.20 -0.12
CA VAL A 23 -6.69 5.40 1.33
C VAL A 23 -8.00 5.12 2.06
N LEU A 24 -8.01 5.18 3.39
CA LEU A 24 -9.24 4.89 4.15
C LEU A 24 -10.30 5.95 3.84
N GLU A 25 -11.47 5.49 3.39
CA GLU A 25 -12.58 6.37 2.99
C GLU A 25 -12.23 7.42 1.90
N GLY A 26 -11.21 7.17 1.06
CA GLY A 26 -10.77 8.18 0.11
C GLY A 26 -9.70 7.77 -0.90
N VAL A 27 -9.20 8.77 -1.63
CA VAL A 27 -8.10 8.63 -2.60
C VAL A 27 -7.04 9.70 -2.40
N MET A 28 -5.78 9.31 -2.57
CA MET A 28 -4.66 10.22 -2.75
C MET A 28 -4.34 10.32 -4.23
N MET A 29 -4.12 11.55 -4.72
CA MET A 29 -3.70 11.83 -6.09
C MET A 29 -2.42 12.65 -6.07
N ARG A 30 -1.45 12.28 -6.90
CA ARG A 30 -0.16 12.95 -7.05
C ARG A 30 -0.03 13.51 -8.46
N GLY A 31 0.06 14.82 -8.56
CA GLY A 31 0.41 15.54 -9.78
C GLY A 31 1.90 15.93 -9.84
N PRO A 32 2.29 16.77 -10.81
CA PRO A 32 3.68 17.17 -11.01
C PRO A 32 4.21 18.14 -9.94
N ALA A 33 3.34 18.97 -9.36
CA ALA A 33 3.73 20.01 -8.39
C ALA A 33 3.12 19.82 -6.99
N SER A 34 2.00 19.10 -6.89
CA SER A 34 1.26 18.88 -5.65
C SER A 34 0.70 17.47 -5.58
N TRP A 35 0.38 17.04 -4.37
CA TRP A 35 -0.43 15.86 -4.11
C TRP A 35 -1.57 16.25 -3.18
N SER A 36 -2.68 15.55 -3.30
CA SER A 36 -3.90 15.82 -2.55
C SER A 36 -4.53 14.54 -2.04
N VAL A 37 -5.15 14.61 -0.88
CA VAL A 37 -5.92 13.53 -0.29
C VAL A 37 -7.34 14.00 -0.11
N ALA A 38 -8.31 13.25 -0.64
CA ALA A 38 -9.73 13.49 -0.46
C ALA A 38 -10.35 12.30 0.27
N CYS A 39 -10.86 12.53 1.48
CA CYS A 39 -11.45 11.49 2.34
C CYS A 39 -12.85 11.89 2.79
N ARG A 40 -13.75 10.92 2.85
CA ARG A 40 -15.09 11.07 3.40
C ARG A 40 -15.03 11.02 4.92
N LYS A 41 -15.62 12.02 5.57
CA LYS A 41 -15.80 12.07 7.02
C LYS A 41 -17.02 11.24 7.48
N PRO A 42 -17.12 10.89 8.78
CA PRO A 42 -18.31 10.24 9.33
C PRO A 42 -19.62 11.02 9.09
N ASP A 43 -19.56 12.35 9.12
CA ASP A 43 -20.67 13.26 8.77
C ASP A 43 -21.05 13.27 7.27
N LYS A 44 -20.39 12.45 6.45
CA LYS A 44 -20.52 12.30 4.99
C LYS A 44 -20.02 13.47 4.16
N THR A 45 -19.44 14.50 4.76
CA THR A 45 -18.72 15.55 4.03
C THR A 45 -17.36 15.03 3.54
N ILE A 46 -16.73 15.74 2.61
CA ILE A 46 -15.42 15.39 2.08
C ILE A 46 -14.38 16.37 2.63
N ALA A 47 -13.37 15.85 3.34
CA ALA A 47 -12.17 16.59 3.69
C ALA A 47 -11.18 16.48 2.53
N VAL A 48 -10.59 17.61 2.15
CA VAL A 48 -9.54 17.66 1.13
C VAL A 48 -8.33 18.38 1.68
N GLU A 49 -7.17 17.74 1.62
CA GLU A 49 -5.90 18.36 1.94
C GLU A 49 -4.98 18.36 0.72
N CYS A 50 -4.38 19.51 0.43
CA CYS A 50 -3.44 19.69 -0.68
C CYS A 50 -2.05 20.06 -0.12
N HIS A 51 -1.03 19.35 -0.59
CA HIS A 51 0.35 19.51 -0.14
C HIS A 51 1.28 19.68 -1.36
N PRO A 52 2.32 20.53 -1.28
CA PRO A 52 3.32 20.61 -2.34
C PRO A 52 4.14 19.31 -2.41
N LEU A 53 4.67 18.99 -3.60
CA LEU A 53 5.59 17.87 -3.74
C LEU A 53 6.92 18.15 -3.01
N PRO A 54 7.46 17.17 -2.27
CA PRO A 54 8.84 17.25 -1.81
C PRO A 54 9.81 17.20 -3.01
N THR A 55 10.93 17.92 -2.87
CA THR A 55 11.97 18.10 -3.90
C THR A 55 13.31 17.48 -3.49
N LEU A 56 13.32 16.40 -2.71
CA LEU A 56 14.51 15.73 -2.18
C LEU A 56 15.46 15.29 -3.30
N ALA A 57 14.94 14.79 -4.42
CA ALA A 57 15.73 14.42 -5.59
C ALA A 57 16.49 15.61 -6.22
N GLU A 58 16.02 16.84 -5.99
CA GLU A 58 16.59 18.06 -6.57
C GLU A 58 17.56 18.77 -5.61
N ARG A 59 17.50 18.46 -4.31
CA ARG A 59 18.29 19.14 -3.26
C ARG A 59 19.81 18.93 -3.36
N ARG A 60 20.28 17.81 -3.90
CA ARG A 60 21.71 17.50 -3.99
C ARG A 60 22.08 16.90 -5.35
N PRO A 61 23.26 17.24 -5.92
CA PRO A 61 23.71 16.69 -7.21
C PRO A 61 23.79 15.16 -7.24
N ILE A 62 24.05 14.53 -6.09
CA ILE A 62 24.14 13.07 -5.99
C ILE A 62 22.80 12.38 -6.26
N PHE A 63 21.68 12.97 -5.87
CA PHE A 63 20.34 12.42 -6.10
C PHE A 63 19.85 12.59 -7.55
N LYS A 64 20.63 13.26 -8.42
CA LYS A 64 20.36 13.33 -9.86
C LYS A 64 20.90 12.13 -10.65
N LYS A 65 21.81 11.34 -10.05
CA LYS A 65 22.34 10.10 -10.65
C LYS A 65 21.26 9.01 -10.65
N PRO A 66 21.12 8.17 -11.70
CA PRO A 66 19.95 7.30 -11.90
C PRO A 66 19.60 6.38 -10.73
N LEU A 67 20.59 5.74 -10.10
CA LEU A 67 20.37 4.88 -8.93
C LEU A 67 19.89 5.67 -7.70
N PHE A 68 20.62 6.73 -7.34
CA PHE A 68 20.31 7.58 -6.20
C PHE A 68 19.01 8.36 -6.39
N ARG A 69 18.68 8.72 -7.63
CA ARG A 69 17.41 9.34 -8.02
C ARG A 69 16.26 8.41 -7.75
N GLY A 70 16.37 7.14 -8.17
CA GLY A 70 15.35 6.12 -7.91
C GLY A 70 15.09 5.94 -6.42
N VAL A 71 16.16 5.80 -5.62
CA VAL A 71 16.05 5.67 -4.16
C VAL A 71 15.41 6.91 -3.53
N ALA A 72 15.84 8.11 -3.92
CA ALA A 72 15.27 9.36 -3.39
C ALA A 72 13.76 9.46 -3.69
N VAL A 73 13.37 9.21 -4.94
CA VAL A 73 11.95 9.24 -5.36
C VAL A 73 11.13 8.16 -4.67
N LEU A 74 11.68 6.97 -4.46
CA LEU A 74 11.01 5.89 -3.71
C LEU A 74 10.76 6.30 -2.26
N VAL A 75 11.77 6.84 -1.58
CA VAL A 75 11.65 7.32 -0.19
C VAL A 75 10.61 8.44 -0.09
N GLU A 76 10.60 9.39 -1.04
CA GLU A 76 9.58 10.44 -1.08
C GLU A 76 8.17 9.87 -1.28
N SER A 77 8.02 8.95 -2.22
CA SER A 77 6.73 8.34 -2.53
C SER A 77 6.20 7.54 -1.34
N LEU A 78 7.06 6.80 -0.64
CA LEU A 78 6.72 6.09 0.58
C LEU A 78 6.31 7.06 1.70
N LYS A 79 7.05 8.15 1.91
CA LYS A 79 6.70 9.18 2.90
C LYS A 79 5.34 9.82 2.60
N ILE A 80 5.05 10.14 1.33
CA ILE A 80 3.77 10.68 0.91
C ILE A 80 2.65 9.66 1.14
N GLY A 81 2.85 8.41 0.71
CA GLY A 81 1.86 7.34 0.88
C GLY A 81 1.52 7.08 2.35
N ILE A 82 2.54 7.00 3.22
CA ILE A 82 2.33 6.87 4.67
C ILE A 82 1.60 8.08 5.23
N LYS A 83 2.01 9.31 4.87
CA LYS A 83 1.33 10.53 5.34
C LYS A 83 -0.13 10.57 4.89
N ALA A 84 -0.42 10.16 3.66
CA ALA A 84 -1.78 10.08 3.14
C ALA A 84 -2.65 9.08 3.91
N LEU A 85 -2.10 7.89 4.23
CA LEU A 85 -2.77 6.91 5.08
C LEU A 85 -3.09 7.48 6.47
N MET A 86 -2.13 8.18 7.10
CA MET A 86 -2.34 8.83 8.40
C MET A 86 -3.41 9.92 8.34
N ILE A 87 -3.39 10.79 7.31
CA ILE A 87 -4.44 11.80 7.10
C ILE A 87 -5.81 11.13 6.98
N SER A 88 -5.90 10.05 6.19
CA SER A 88 -7.16 9.33 5.97
C SER A 88 -7.68 8.66 7.24
N ALA A 89 -6.81 8.04 8.03
CA ALA A 89 -7.16 7.41 9.29
C ALA A 89 -7.67 8.46 10.31
N ASN A 90 -6.94 9.57 10.46
CA ASN A 90 -7.34 10.65 11.35
C ASN A 90 -8.66 11.31 10.93
N THR A 91 -8.91 11.44 9.63
CA THR A 91 -10.17 11.99 9.10
C THR A 91 -11.35 11.05 9.33
N ALA A 92 -11.13 9.73 9.29
CA ALA A 92 -12.17 8.72 9.48
C ALA A 92 -12.55 8.52 10.96
N LEU A 93 -11.65 8.84 11.90
CA LEU A 93 -11.81 8.57 13.32
C LEU A 93 -12.29 9.77 14.17
N GLU A 94 -12.67 10.91 13.57
CA GLU A 94 -13.16 12.12 14.27
C GLU A 94 -12.51 12.37 15.64
N GLU A 95 -11.28 12.88 15.67
CA GLU A 95 -10.63 13.41 16.89
C GLU A 95 -10.59 12.48 18.13
N GLU A 96 -10.70 11.15 18.00
CA GLU A 96 -10.24 10.26 19.08
C GLU A 96 -8.72 10.14 19.04
N GLU A 97 -8.09 11.08 19.74
CA GLU A 97 -6.65 11.21 19.95
C GLU A 97 -6.08 10.09 20.85
N GLU A 98 -6.50 8.83 20.65
CA GLU A 98 -5.77 7.70 21.21
C GLU A 98 -4.60 7.38 20.29
N GLN A 99 -3.59 8.26 20.32
CA GLN A 99 -2.33 8.02 19.64
C GLN A 99 -1.73 6.73 20.21
N LEU A 100 -1.78 5.65 19.40
CA LEU A 100 -1.12 4.40 19.74
C LEU A 100 0.35 4.70 20.08
N SER A 101 0.79 4.26 21.26
CA SER A 101 2.19 4.41 21.67
C SER A 101 3.11 3.79 20.62
N ASP A 102 4.28 4.40 20.37
CA ASP A 102 5.32 3.85 19.49
C ASP A 102 5.60 2.36 19.76
N LYS A 103 5.49 1.94 21.04
CA LYS A 103 5.64 0.55 21.45
C LYS A 103 4.48 -0.34 20.97
N GLN A 104 3.25 0.14 21.01
CA GLN A 104 2.07 -0.58 20.52
C GLN A 104 2.14 -0.72 18.99
N LEU A 105 2.48 0.36 18.28
CA LEU A 105 2.70 0.31 16.82
C LEU A 105 3.79 -0.70 16.44
N GLY A 106 4.94 -0.66 17.13
CA GLY A 106 6.03 -1.60 16.91
C GLY A 106 5.62 -3.05 17.18
N THR A 107 4.82 -3.29 18.23
CA THR A 107 4.33 -4.63 18.57
C THR A 107 3.34 -5.15 17.53
N THR A 108 2.35 -4.35 17.13
CA THR A 108 1.38 -4.72 16.09
C THR A 108 2.07 -5.01 14.77
N LEU A 109 3.07 -4.21 14.39
CA LEU A 109 3.87 -4.46 13.20
C LEU A 109 4.65 -5.78 13.28
N ALA A 110 5.29 -6.06 14.43
CA ALA A 110 6.01 -7.31 14.63
C ALA A 110 5.08 -8.53 14.54
N VAL A 111 3.91 -8.47 15.19
CA VAL A 111 2.88 -9.53 15.11
C VAL A 111 2.40 -9.71 13.67
N ALA A 112 2.13 -8.62 12.95
CA ALA A 112 1.74 -8.67 11.54
C ALA A 112 2.81 -9.32 10.66
N MET A 113 4.10 -9.01 10.88
CA MET A 113 5.21 -9.63 10.15
C MET A 113 5.33 -11.13 10.43
N VAL A 114 5.16 -11.55 11.69
CA VAL A 114 5.16 -12.98 12.06
C VAL A 114 3.98 -13.70 11.43
N ALA A 115 2.77 -13.14 11.53
CA ALA A 115 1.57 -13.70 10.91
C ALA A 115 1.71 -13.80 9.38
N PHE A 116 2.23 -12.75 8.75
CA PHE A 116 2.53 -12.75 7.31
C PHE A 116 3.51 -13.85 6.94
N SER A 117 4.62 -13.98 7.67
CA SER A 117 5.63 -15.01 7.40
C SER A 117 5.06 -16.41 7.60
N ALA A 118 4.25 -16.62 8.63
CA ALA A 118 3.58 -17.90 8.87
C ALA A 118 2.63 -18.24 7.70
N ILE A 119 1.75 -17.31 7.31
CA ILE A 119 0.69 -17.57 6.32
C ILE A 119 1.25 -17.63 4.88
N PHE A 120 2.15 -16.73 4.51
CA PHE A 120 2.57 -16.57 3.11
C PHE A 120 3.91 -17.22 2.78
N ILE A 121 4.69 -17.63 3.79
CA ILE A 121 5.96 -18.34 3.57
C ILE A 121 5.84 -19.77 4.10
N ALA A 122 5.53 -19.95 5.39
CA ALA A 122 5.53 -21.28 6.00
C ALA A 122 4.41 -22.18 5.43
N VAL A 123 3.16 -21.71 5.40
CA VAL A 123 2.03 -22.52 4.89
C VAL A 123 2.25 -23.01 3.45
N PRO A 124 2.67 -22.20 2.45
CA PRO A 124 2.92 -22.74 1.11
C PRO A 124 4.02 -23.81 1.10
N VAL A 125 5.11 -23.60 1.85
CA VAL A 125 6.25 -24.55 1.90
C VAL A 125 5.85 -25.87 2.57
N PHE A 126 5.09 -25.82 3.66
CA PHE A 126 4.63 -27.03 4.33
C PHE A 126 3.45 -27.68 3.59
N GLY A 127 2.61 -26.89 2.93
CA GLY A 127 1.48 -27.34 2.14
C GLY A 127 1.94 -28.18 0.93
N THR A 128 2.97 -27.75 0.22
CA THR A 128 3.54 -28.54 -0.89
C THR A 128 4.15 -29.85 -0.39
N ARG A 129 4.90 -29.83 0.72
CA ARG A 129 5.43 -31.06 1.35
C ARG A 129 4.33 -32.03 1.81
N LEU A 130 3.20 -31.51 2.30
CA LEU A 130 2.06 -32.35 2.66
C LEU A 130 1.47 -33.03 1.43
N VAL A 131 1.38 -32.32 0.30
CA VAL A 131 0.92 -32.88 -0.98
C VAL A 131 1.85 -34.01 -1.44
N GLU A 132 3.17 -33.85 -1.32
CA GLU A 132 4.14 -34.91 -1.64
C GLU A 132 3.96 -36.15 -0.78
N ASN A 133 3.85 -35.95 0.55
CA ASN A 133 3.65 -37.04 1.50
C ASN A 133 2.35 -37.80 1.25
N LEU A 134 1.25 -37.08 0.95
CA LEU A 134 -0.04 -37.71 0.64
C LEU A 134 -0.04 -38.42 -0.71
N ALA A 135 0.72 -37.91 -1.68
CA ALA A 135 0.85 -38.51 -2.99
C ALA A 135 1.77 -39.74 -3.00
N ASN A 136 2.44 -40.08 -1.89
CA ASN A 136 3.50 -41.11 -1.79
C ASN A 136 4.53 -41.01 -2.93
N ASN A 137 4.77 -39.80 -3.43
CA ASN A 137 5.65 -39.53 -4.54
C ASN A 137 6.62 -38.43 -4.11
N ASP A 138 7.93 -38.68 -4.28
CA ASP A 138 8.97 -37.67 -4.14
C ASP A 138 8.92 -36.72 -5.35
N LEU A 139 7.87 -35.91 -5.41
CA LEU A 139 7.57 -35.08 -6.57
C LEU A 139 8.64 -34.01 -6.80
N SER A 140 9.22 -33.46 -5.74
CA SER A 140 10.31 -32.48 -5.79
C SER A 140 11.55 -33.02 -6.51
N THR A 141 11.86 -34.31 -6.41
CA THR A 141 13.05 -34.90 -7.05
C THR A 141 12.75 -35.53 -8.40
N ASN A 142 11.58 -36.16 -8.57
CA ASN A 142 11.22 -36.85 -9.81
C ASN A 142 10.65 -35.92 -10.88
N GLU A 143 9.84 -34.93 -10.49
CA GLU A 143 9.16 -34.00 -11.43
C GLU A 143 9.19 -32.55 -10.92
N PRO A 144 10.37 -31.89 -10.93
CA PRO A 144 10.56 -30.55 -10.35
C PRO A 144 9.65 -29.47 -10.96
N ILE A 145 9.30 -29.61 -12.24
CA ILE A 145 8.42 -28.66 -12.94
C ILE A 145 6.99 -28.75 -12.38
N LEU A 146 6.46 -29.96 -12.25
CA LEU A 146 5.11 -30.18 -11.71
C LEU A 146 5.02 -29.72 -10.25
N PHE A 147 6.07 -29.98 -9.45
CA PHE A 147 6.18 -29.46 -8.09
C PHE A 147 6.07 -27.93 -8.04
N ASN A 148 6.83 -27.21 -8.86
CA ASN A 148 6.81 -25.75 -8.90
C ASN A 148 5.45 -25.18 -9.35
N ILE A 149 4.76 -25.86 -10.29
CA ILE A 149 3.41 -25.47 -10.72
C ILE A 149 2.43 -25.60 -9.56
N ILE A 150 2.48 -26.70 -8.81
CA ILE A 150 1.61 -26.93 -7.64
C ILE A 150 1.93 -25.91 -6.54
N GLU A 151 3.20 -25.65 -6.24
CA GLU A 151 3.61 -24.62 -5.28
C GLU A 151 3.08 -23.23 -5.69
N GLY A 152 3.25 -22.87 -6.96
CA GLY A 152 2.76 -21.61 -7.52
C GLY A 152 1.23 -21.50 -7.42
N ALA A 153 0.52 -22.58 -7.73
CA ALA A 153 -0.95 -22.65 -7.63
C ALA A 153 -1.44 -22.50 -6.18
N ILE A 154 -0.78 -23.17 -5.22
CA ILE A 154 -1.09 -23.01 -3.78
C ILE A 154 -0.85 -21.56 -3.35
N ARG A 155 0.30 -20.97 -3.71
CA ARG A 155 0.63 -19.58 -3.36
C ARG A 155 -0.36 -18.58 -3.96
N LEU A 156 -0.70 -18.74 -5.23
CA LEU A 156 -1.68 -17.88 -5.92
C LEU A 156 -3.08 -18.05 -5.31
N GLY A 157 -3.50 -19.29 -5.07
CA GLY A 157 -4.79 -19.61 -4.46
C GLY A 157 -4.92 -19.00 -3.06
N MET A 158 -3.88 -19.11 -2.23
CA MET A 158 -3.86 -18.45 -0.92
C MET A 158 -3.86 -16.93 -1.02
N PHE A 159 -3.11 -16.34 -1.96
CA PHE A 159 -3.10 -14.90 -2.15
C PHE A 159 -4.47 -14.36 -2.54
N VAL A 160 -5.12 -14.97 -3.54
CA VAL A 160 -6.48 -14.60 -3.96
C VAL A 160 -7.48 -14.86 -2.84
N GLY A 161 -7.40 -16.04 -2.19
CA GLY A 161 -8.27 -16.39 -1.06
C GLY A 161 -8.15 -15.42 0.10
N TYR A 162 -6.93 -14.97 0.43
CA TYR A 162 -6.68 -13.94 1.43
C TYR A 162 -7.34 -12.61 1.06
N LEU A 163 -7.17 -12.13 -0.19
CA LEU A 163 -7.79 -10.88 -0.65
C LEU A 163 -9.31 -10.94 -0.57
N LEU A 164 -9.91 -12.07 -0.99
CA LEU A 164 -11.35 -12.28 -0.87
C LEU A 164 -11.81 -12.30 0.58
N PHE A 165 -11.06 -12.96 1.47
CA PHE A 165 -11.35 -13.04 2.89
C PHE A 165 -11.30 -11.67 3.56
N ILE A 166 -10.22 -10.90 3.38
CA ILE A 166 -10.12 -9.56 3.98
C ILE A 166 -11.11 -8.58 3.36
N GLY A 167 -11.49 -8.77 2.09
CA GLY A 167 -12.53 -8.00 1.42
C GLY A 167 -13.93 -8.19 2.01
N LEU A 168 -14.12 -9.14 2.94
CA LEU A 168 -15.38 -9.26 3.71
C LEU A 168 -15.49 -8.19 4.80
N PHE A 169 -14.37 -7.61 5.26
CA PHE A 169 -14.38 -6.53 6.23
C PHE A 169 -14.76 -5.21 5.54
N LYS A 170 -15.72 -4.48 6.11
CA LYS A 170 -16.30 -3.26 5.52
C LYS A 170 -15.23 -2.21 5.16
N ASP A 171 -14.27 -1.99 6.07
CA ASP A 171 -13.22 -0.98 5.89
C ASP A 171 -12.27 -1.33 4.74
N VAL A 172 -11.89 -2.60 4.63
CA VAL A 172 -11.02 -3.10 3.55
C VAL A 172 -11.75 -3.10 2.21
N ARG A 173 -13.00 -3.59 2.20
CA ARG A 173 -13.86 -3.53 1.01
C ARG A 173 -13.96 -2.10 0.49
N ARG A 174 -14.11 -1.13 1.38
CA ARG A 174 -14.20 0.27 1.02
C ARG A 174 -12.92 0.78 0.38
N VAL A 175 -11.75 0.42 0.92
CA VAL A 175 -10.47 0.75 0.29
C VAL A 175 -10.39 0.17 -1.13
N PHE A 176 -10.89 -1.05 -1.35
CA PHE A 176 -10.98 -1.64 -2.70
C PHE A 176 -11.96 -0.89 -3.61
N GLU A 177 -13.09 -0.41 -3.10
CA GLU A 177 -14.02 0.45 -3.86
C GLU A 177 -13.33 1.75 -4.31
N TYR A 178 -12.56 2.40 -3.43
CA TYR A 178 -11.82 3.61 -3.79
C TYR A 178 -10.63 3.32 -4.72
N HIS A 179 -9.99 2.16 -4.61
CA HIS A 179 -8.97 1.73 -5.57
C HIS A 179 -9.55 1.56 -6.97
N GLY A 180 -10.74 0.96 -7.08
CA GLY A 180 -11.46 0.89 -8.35
C GLY A 180 -11.89 2.24 -8.90
N ALA A 181 -12.09 3.25 -8.04
CA ALA A 181 -12.43 4.61 -8.44
C ALA A 181 -11.20 5.49 -8.77
N GLU A 182 -10.01 5.09 -8.32
CA GLU A 182 -8.74 5.77 -8.59
C GLU A 182 -8.23 5.50 -10.02
N HIS A 183 -8.49 4.28 -10.52
CA HIS A 183 -8.08 3.81 -11.84
C HIS A 183 -9.10 4.14 -12.93
#